data_AF-A0A1H8H7D5-F1
#
_entry.id   AF-A0A1H8H7D5-F1
#
_cell.length_a   1.000
_cell.length_b   1.000
_cell.length_c   1.000
_cell.angle_alpha   90.00
_cell.angle_beta   90.00
_cell.angle_gamma   90.00
#
_symmetry.space_group_name_H-M   'P 1'
#
loop_
_entity.id
_entity.type
_entity.pdbx_description
1 polymer ?
#
loop_
_entity_poly.entity_id
_entity_poly.type
_entity_poly.pdbx_seq_one_letter_code
_entity_poly.pdbx_strand_id
1 'polypeptide(L)'
;MENDHLAPTLHRSAMLGEIITFGTYPQTADGSDRTPIKWRVLQNSGSELFILSEYILDCRRYHGESADIKWRDCVDITWRDCDLRKWLNNEFYHTAFDAAEQELIKTTHCTDNGEGCPDTEDKVFLLSVTEIKDLSDLHGKDLRRAVGTDFAKTKKPDGCHLYVYDKTNKDNYIIINGEEFGCSWWWLRTQGNKPSRAFFIGTSGSIRSYANNSISRYGVRPALKINLQ
;
A
#
# COMPACT_ATOMS: atom_id res chain seq x y z
N MET A 1 15.03 -27.56 10.98
CA MET A 1 14.13 -27.68 9.82
C MET A 1 14.43 -26.50 8.94
N GLU A 2 14.73 -26.79 7.68
CA GLU A 2 15.56 -26.00 6.76
C GLU A 2 15.20 -24.51 6.64
N ASN A 3 16.20 -23.65 6.84
CA ASN A 3 16.20 -22.27 6.37
C ASN A 3 16.38 -22.31 4.85
N ASP A 4 15.26 -22.22 4.16
CA ASP A 4 15.21 -22.20 2.70
C ASP A 4 15.78 -20.88 2.18
N HIS A 5 17.09 -20.85 1.94
CA HIS A 5 17.79 -19.79 1.18
C HIS A 5 17.42 -19.80 -0.33
N LEU A 6 16.16 -20.07 -0.66
CA LEU A 6 15.64 -20.29 -2.01
C LEU A 6 14.97 -19.05 -2.64
N ALA A 7 14.87 -17.93 -1.92
CA ALA A 7 14.02 -16.79 -2.30
C ALA A 7 14.42 -16.04 -3.61
N PRO A 8 15.69 -15.73 -3.93
CA PRO A 8 16.00 -14.87 -5.08
C PRO A 8 15.80 -15.55 -6.44
N THR A 9 16.09 -16.85 -6.54
CA THR A 9 16.00 -17.61 -7.79
C THR A 9 14.57 -17.92 -8.22
N LEU A 10 13.65 -18.08 -7.27
CA LEU A 10 12.25 -18.42 -7.55
C LEU A 10 11.50 -17.26 -8.26
N HIS A 11 11.95 -16.03 -8.04
CA HIS A 11 11.24 -14.84 -8.50
C HIS A 11 11.71 -14.29 -9.86
N ARG A 12 12.83 -14.78 -10.41
CA ARG A 12 13.34 -14.29 -11.71
C ARG A 12 12.39 -14.57 -12.87
N SER A 13 11.65 -15.67 -12.81
CA SER A 13 10.66 -16.06 -13.82
C SER A 13 9.24 -15.57 -13.52
N ALA A 14 9.04 -14.75 -12.47
CA ALA A 14 7.71 -14.33 -12.07
C ALA A 14 7.03 -13.50 -13.18
N MET A 15 5.78 -13.86 -13.51
CA MET A 15 5.03 -13.21 -14.58
C MET A 15 4.32 -11.95 -14.08
N LEU A 16 4.02 -11.04 -15.01
CA LEU A 16 3.16 -9.89 -14.71
C LEU A 16 1.81 -10.37 -14.16
N GLY A 17 1.40 -9.80 -13.03
CA GLY A 17 0.15 -10.14 -12.35
C GLY A 17 0.24 -11.36 -11.43
N GLU A 18 1.34 -12.12 -11.45
CA GLU A 18 1.58 -13.24 -10.55
C GLU A 18 1.61 -12.77 -9.08
N ILE A 19 1.14 -13.65 -8.19
CA ILE A 19 1.19 -13.42 -6.74
C ILE A 19 2.37 -14.19 -6.15
N ILE A 20 3.29 -13.46 -5.54
CA ILE A 20 4.43 -14.01 -4.79
C ILE A 20 4.29 -13.69 -3.30
N THR A 21 5.10 -14.31 -2.45
CA THR A 21 5.19 -14.01 -1.02
C THR A 21 6.56 -13.46 -0.67
N PHE A 22 6.61 -12.41 0.14
CA PHE A 22 7.85 -11.77 0.59
C PHE A 22 7.58 -10.99 1.87
N GLY A 23 8.33 -11.23 2.94
CA GLY A 23 8.02 -10.69 4.27
C GLY A 23 6.75 -11.25 4.90
N THR A 24 6.51 -10.85 6.14
CA THR A 24 5.35 -11.25 6.96
C THR A 24 4.81 -10.06 7.71
N TYR A 25 3.49 -9.90 7.80
CA TYR A 25 2.86 -8.81 8.55
C TYR A 25 1.53 -9.29 9.16
N PRO A 26 1.03 -8.67 10.24
CA PRO A 26 -0.26 -9.05 10.79
C PRO A 26 -1.41 -8.86 9.81
N GLN A 27 -2.27 -9.86 9.71
CA GLN A 27 -3.44 -9.86 8.81
C GLN A 27 -4.72 -10.31 9.51
N THR A 28 -4.64 -10.93 10.69
CA THR A 28 -5.80 -11.27 11.52
C THR A 28 -6.20 -10.10 12.42
N ALA A 29 -7.42 -10.16 12.97
CA ALA A 29 -7.92 -9.11 13.84
C ALA A 29 -7.09 -8.92 15.14
N ASP A 30 -6.45 -10.00 15.63
CA ASP A 30 -5.64 -9.98 16.85
C ASP A 30 -4.30 -9.24 16.69
N GLY A 31 -3.77 -9.16 15.45
CA GLY A 31 -2.55 -8.42 15.14
C GLY A 31 -1.25 -9.08 15.62
N SER A 32 -1.30 -10.31 16.10
CA SER A 32 -0.16 -11.07 16.62
C SER A 32 0.38 -12.11 15.62
N ASP A 33 -0.34 -12.33 14.53
CA ASP A 33 0.06 -13.24 13.47
C ASP A 33 1.24 -12.71 12.65
N ARG A 34 1.99 -13.63 12.05
CA ARG A 34 3.07 -13.33 11.09
C ARG A 34 2.73 -13.90 9.72
N THR A 35 1.57 -13.51 9.18
CA THR A 35 1.10 -14.04 7.89
C THR A 35 1.99 -13.53 6.75
N PRO A 36 2.47 -14.41 5.85
CA PRO A 36 3.20 -14.01 4.65
C PRO A 36 2.44 -12.97 3.85
N ILE A 37 3.13 -11.88 3.48
CA ILE A 37 2.51 -10.84 2.65
C ILE A 37 2.46 -11.35 1.22
N LYS A 38 1.27 -11.31 0.62
CA LYS A 38 1.07 -11.57 -0.81
C LYS A 38 1.31 -10.30 -1.60
N TRP A 39 2.13 -10.39 -2.63
CA TRP A 39 2.50 -9.29 -3.50
C TRP A 39 2.20 -9.62 -4.95
N ARG A 40 1.57 -8.68 -5.64
CA ARG A 40 1.34 -8.76 -7.08
C ARG A 40 2.52 -8.18 -7.83
N VAL A 41 3.04 -8.93 -8.80
CA VAL A 41 4.13 -8.50 -9.68
C VAL A 41 3.60 -7.48 -10.68
N LEU A 42 4.03 -6.24 -10.55
CA LEU A 42 3.66 -5.12 -11.42
C LEU A 42 4.58 -5.01 -12.64
N GLN A 43 5.87 -5.24 -12.45
CA GLN A 43 6.89 -5.28 -13.50
C GLN A 43 7.99 -6.27 -13.13
N ASN A 44 8.59 -6.92 -14.13
CA ASN A 44 9.75 -7.79 -13.97
C ASN A 44 10.76 -7.48 -15.10
N SER A 45 11.99 -7.10 -14.73
CA SER A 45 13.09 -6.84 -15.68
C SER A 45 14.10 -7.99 -15.78
N GLY A 46 13.91 -9.07 -15.02
CA GLY A 46 14.83 -10.18 -14.84
C GLY A 46 15.85 -9.97 -13.72
N SER A 47 16.15 -8.71 -13.37
CA SER A 47 17.03 -8.34 -12.25
C SER A 47 16.31 -7.57 -11.13
N GLU A 48 15.14 -7.02 -11.41
CA GLU A 48 14.31 -6.26 -10.46
C GLU A 48 12.84 -6.65 -10.62
N LEU A 49 12.17 -6.88 -9.49
CA LEU A 49 10.71 -6.91 -9.43
C LEU A 49 10.18 -5.62 -8.84
N PHE A 50 9.18 -5.03 -9.49
CA PHE A 50 8.32 -4.02 -8.91
C PHE A 50 7.01 -4.67 -8.48
N ILE A 51 6.65 -4.56 -7.21
CA ILE A 51 5.53 -5.29 -6.62
C ILE A 51 4.63 -4.39 -5.77
N LEU A 52 3.34 -4.75 -5.66
CA LEU A 52 2.33 -4.08 -4.83
C LEU A 52 1.64 -5.10 -3.93
N SER A 53 1.39 -4.75 -2.67
CA SER A 53 0.68 -5.65 -1.76
C SER A 53 -0.70 -6.00 -2.33
N GLU A 54 -1.04 -7.28 -2.33
CA GLU A 54 -2.33 -7.74 -2.88
C GLU A 54 -3.51 -7.17 -2.09
N TYR A 55 -3.38 -7.15 -0.77
CA TYR A 55 -4.37 -6.60 0.15
C TYR A 55 -3.95 -5.23 0.70
N ILE A 56 -4.93 -4.49 1.22
CA ILE A 56 -4.68 -3.37 2.14
C ILE A 56 -4.23 -3.99 3.46
N LEU A 57 -2.96 -3.77 3.83
CA LEU A 57 -2.35 -4.44 4.99
C LEU A 57 -2.66 -3.74 6.32
N ASP A 58 -2.77 -2.42 6.29
CA ASP A 58 -3.07 -1.61 7.48
C ASP A 58 -3.90 -0.37 7.12
N CYS A 59 -4.44 0.32 8.13
CA CYS A 59 -5.12 1.59 7.98
C CYS A 59 -4.40 2.67 8.80
N ARG A 60 -3.92 3.71 8.11
CA ARG A 60 -3.25 4.86 8.74
C ARG A 60 -3.66 6.15 8.05
N ARG A 61 -3.62 7.26 8.80
CA ARG A 61 -3.71 8.60 8.21
C ARG A 61 -2.50 8.83 7.31
N TYR A 62 -2.63 9.75 6.36
CA TYR A 62 -1.47 10.22 5.60
C TYR A 62 -0.53 11.02 6.51
N HIS A 63 -1.08 11.82 7.44
CA HIS A 63 -0.32 12.53 8.47
C HIS A 63 -1.11 12.68 9.77
N GLY A 64 -0.41 12.61 10.90
CA GLY A 64 -0.96 12.72 12.26
C GLY A 64 -1.24 11.37 12.92
N GLU A 65 -0.87 11.27 14.20
CA GLU A 65 -0.89 10.01 14.98
C GLU A 65 -1.82 10.07 16.21
N SER A 66 -2.44 11.21 16.49
CA SER A 66 -3.34 11.37 17.64
C SER A 66 -4.77 10.89 17.33
N ALA A 67 -5.38 10.21 18.31
CA ALA A 67 -6.79 9.82 18.27
C ALA A 67 -7.77 11.01 18.24
N ASP A 68 -7.31 12.19 18.65
CA ASP A 68 -8.13 13.39 18.69
C ASP A 68 -8.31 14.02 17.31
N ILE A 69 -7.40 13.74 16.37
CA ILE A 69 -7.41 14.26 15.00
C ILE A 69 -8.69 13.83 14.29
N LYS A 70 -9.50 14.82 13.89
CA LYS A 70 -10.68 14.64 13.04
C LYS A 70 -10.29 14.80 11.57
N TRP A 71 -11.15 14.32 10.69
CA TRP A 71 -10.96 14.37 9.23
C TRP A 71 -10.76 15.79 8.66
N ARG A 72 -11.14 16.84 9.40
CA ARG A 72 -11.01 18.25 9.02
C ARG A 72 -9.75 18.91 9.57
N ASP A 73 -9.03 18.25 10.48
CA ASP A 73 -7.80 18.76 11.10
C ASP A 73 -6.59 18.43 10.21
N CYS A 74 -6.75 18.61 8.90
CA CYS A 74 -5.70 18.43 7.91
C CYS A 74 -4.80 19.66 7.85
N VAL A 75 -3.51 19.44 7.62
CA VAL A 75 -2.49 20.49 7.55
C VAL A 75 -1.75 20.41 6.22
N ASP A 76 -1.10 21.48 5.79
CA ASP A 76 -0.27 21.42 4.59
C ASP A 76 0.95 20.52 4.85
N ILE A 77 1.09 19.44 4.08
CA ILE A 77 2.17 18.45 4.25
C ILE A 77 2.48 17.77 2.92
N THR A 78 3.75 17.44 2.70
CA THR A 78 4.19 16.72 1.50
C THR A 78 4.37 15.22 1.78
N TRP A 79 4.49 14.39 0.74
CA TRP A 79 4.86 12.97 0.90
C TRP A 79 6.18 12.79 1.67
N ARG A 80 7.18 13.62 1.36
CA ARG A 80 8.50 13.56 2.00
C ARG A 80 8.43 13.66 3.51
N ASP A 81 7.55 14.53 4.01
CA ASP A 81 7.53 14.98 5.40
C ASP A 81 6.41 14.31 6.23
N CYS A 82 5.48 13.60 5.59
CA CYS A 82 4.33 12.99 6.25
C CYS A 82 4.70 11.76 7.10
N ASP A 83 3.82 11.43 8.06
CA ASP A 83 4.08 10.34 9.01
C ASP A 83 3.87 8.96 8.38
N LEU A 84 3.01 8.87 7.37
CA LEU A 84 2.80 7.60 6.66
C LEU A 84 4.06 7.12 5.95
N ARG A 85 4.81 8.02 5.29
CA ARG A 85 6.10 7.69 4.66
C ARG A 85 7.14 7.28 5.70
N LYS A 86 7.22 8.00 6.82
CA LYS A 86 8.14 7.67 7.93
C LYS A 86 7.85 6.29 8.48
N TRP A 87 6.57 5.97 8.71
CA TRP A 87 6.15 4.67 9.17
C TRP A 87 6.49 3.55 8.18
N LEU A 88 6.20 3.74 6.89
CA LEU A 88 6.50 2.77 5.84
C LEU A 88 8.00 2.41 5.78
N ASN A 89 8.86 3.41 5.91
CA ASN A 89 10.32 3.24 5.80
C ASN A 89 11.02 2.98 7.16
N ASN A 90 10.26 2.81 8.24
CA ASN A 90 10.79 2.50 9.56
C ASN A 90 10.03 1.32 10.18
N GLU A 91 8.98 1.59 10.95
CA GLU A 91 8.24 0.56 11.70
C GLU A 91 7.69 -0.54 10.80
N PHE A 92 7.03 -0.20 9.68
CA PHE A 92 6.54 -1.22 8.74
C PHE A 92 7.70 -2.03 8.15
N TYR A 93 8.73 -1.37 7.62
CA TYR A 93 9.89 -2.02 7.01
C TYR A 93 10.56 -3.03 7.96
N HIS A 94 10.84 -2.62 9.20
CA HIS A 94 11.50 -3.47 10.19
C HIS A 94 10.59 -4.54 10.79
N THR A 95 9.27 -4.33 10.76
CA THR A 95 8.30 -5.35 11.20
C THR A 95 8.07 -6.39 10.11
N ALA A 96 7.97 -5.94 8.86
CA ALA A 96 7.53 -6.75 7.73
C ALA A 96 8.64 -7.66 7.18
N PHE A 97 9.89 -7.21 7.21
CA PHE A 97 11.00 -7.87 6.52
C PHE A 97 12.12 -8.23 7.50
N ASP A 98 12.64 -9.45 7.40
CA ASP A 98 13.84 -9.83 8.13
C ASP A 98 15.11 -9.22 7.53
N ALA A 99 16.26 -9.42 8.16
CA ALA A 99 17.51 -8.82 7.71
C ALA A 99 17.91 -9.27 6.29
N ALA A 100 17.67 -10.53 5.90
CA ALA A 100 18.02 -11.01 4.57
C ALA A 100 17.08 -10.44 3.51
N GLU A 101 15.78 -10.32 3.81
CA GLU A 101 14.80 -9.69 2.94
C GLU A 101 15.08 -8.19 2.77
N GLN A 102 15.44 -7.49 3.85
CA GLN A 102 15.80 -6.06 3.83
C GLN A 102 16.94 -5.76 2.86
N GLU A 103 17.96 -6.63 2.78
CA GLU A 103 19.07 -6.48 1.81
C GLU A 103 18.62 -6.59 0.35
N LEU A 104 17.53 -7.32 0.08
CA LEU A 104 16.97 -7.43 -1.27
C LEU A 104 16.13 -6.20 -1.66
N ILE A 105 15.66 -5.41 -0.69
CA ILE A 105 14.80 -4.25 -0.98
C ILE A 105 15.64 -3.08 -1.48
N LYS A 106 15.35 -2.63 -2.70
CA LYS A 106 16.05 -1.53 -3.35
C LYS A 106 15.54 -0.18 -2.88
N THR A 107 16.47 0.76 -2.67
CA THR A 107 16.11 2.18 -2.51
C THR A 107 15.64 2.73 -3.85
N THR A 108 14.43 3.25 -3.88
CA THR A 108 13.76 3.72 -5.09
C THR A 108 13.65 5.24 -5.08
N HIS A 109 14.11 5.85 -6.16
CA HIS A 109 13.88 7.27 -6.43
C HIS A 109 12.41 7.46 -6.84
N CYS A 110 11.60 8.00 -5.93
CA CYS A 110 10.16 8.21 -6.10
C CYS A 110 9.89 9.65 -6.53
N THR A 111 9.44 9.80 -7.77
CA THR A 111 8.99 11.07 -8.37
C THR A 111 7.45 11.17 -8.37
N ASP A 112 6.92 12.24 -8.95
CA ASP A 112 5.47 12.50 -9.10
C ASP A 112 4.72 12.56 -7.76
N ASN A 113 5.39 13.12 -6.75
CA ASN A 113 4.84 13.31 -5.41
C ASN A 113 3.83 14.46 -5.32
N GLY A 114 3.66 15.23 -6.39
CA GLY A 114 2.78 16.40 -6.47
C GLY A 114 3.53 17.61 -7.02
N GLU A 115 2.80 18.61 -7.52
CA GLU A 115 3.41 19.85 -8.01
C GLU A 115 4.15 20.57 -6.87
N GLY A 116 5.41 20.92 -7.10
CA GLY A 116 6.28 21.52 -6.09
C GLY A 116 6.65 20.60 -4.92
N CYS A 117 6.24 19.33 -4.97
CA CYS A 117 6.61 18.34 -3.96
C CYS A 117 7.98 17.73 -4.31
N PRO A 118 8.89 17.65 -3.34
CA PRO A 118 10.19 17.01 -3.53
C PRO A 118 10.07 15.53 -3.87
N ASP A 119 11.02 15.05 -4.67
CA ASP A 119 11.26 13.61 -4.84
C ASP A 119 11.78 13.00 -3.53
N THR A 120 11.64 11.68 -3.39
CA THR A 120 12.07 10.92 -2.21
C THR A 120 12.88 9.69 -2.60
N GLU A 121 13.68 9.20 -1.65
CA GLU A 121 14.35 7.90 -1.75
C GLU A 121 13.70 6.96 -0.74
N ASP A 122 12.96 5.96 -1.24
CA ASP A 122 12.09 5.12 -0.43
C ASP A 122 12.41 3.63 -0.64
N LYS A 123 12.47 2.87 0.46
CA LYS A 123 12.51 1.39 0.43
C LYS A 123 11.11 0.82 0.23
N VAL A 124 10.13 1.42 0.92
CA VAL A 124 8.72 1.07 0.80
C VAL A 124 7.93 2.36 0.58
N PHE A 125 7.05 2.37 -0.42
CA PHE A 125 6.32 3.56 -0.84
C PHE A 125 4.88 3.25 -1.19
N LEU A 126 4.08 4.30 -1.43
CA LEU A 126 2.78 4.19 -2.08
C LEU A 126 2.92 4.57 -3.55
N LEU A 127 2.13 3.98 -4.44
CA LEU A 127 2.15 4.35 -5.85
C LEU A 127 1.78 5.83 -6.07
N SER A 128 2.36 6.45 -7.09
CA SER A 128 1.92 7.77 -7.59
C SER A 128 0.68 7.63 -8.47
N VAL A 129 0.06 8.76 -8.79
CA VAL A 129 -1.04 8.82 -9.77
C VAL A 129 -0.58 8.38 -11.17
N THR A 130 0.63 8.76 -11.58
CA THR A 130 1.20 8.35 -12.87
C THR A 130 1.37 6.83 -12.90
N GLU A 131 2.06 6.27 -11.90
CA GLU A 131 2.32 4.84 -11.82
C GLU A 131 1.03 4.01 -11.80
N ILE A 132 0.05 4.36 -10.96
CA ILE A 132 -1.19 3.56 -10.90
C ILE A 132 -2.00 3.68 -12.19
N LYS A 133 -1.90 4.77 -12.96
CA LYS A 133 -2.54 4.89 -14.28
C LYS A 133 -1.89 3.93 -15.25
N ASP A 134 -0.58 4.05 -15.43
CA ASP A 134 0.20 3.24 -16.38
C ASP A 134 0.07 1.74 -16.07
N LEU A 135 0.18 1.38 -14.79
CA LEU A 135 0.01 0.00 -14.35
C LEU A 135 -1.40 -0.53 -14.56
N SER A 136 -2.43 0.31 -14.45
CA SER A 136 -3.81 -0.12 -14.73
C SER A 136 -4.11 -0.25 -16.21
N ASP A 137 -3.40 0.47 -17.07
CA ASP A 137 -3.50 0.29 -18.51
C ASP A 137 -2.82 -1.02 -18.94
N LEU A 138 -1.77 -1.43 -18.22
CA LEU A 138 -1.07 -2.71 -18.43
C LEU A 138 -1.81 -3.93 -17.83
N HIS A 139 -2.24 -3.84 -16.57
CA HIS A 139 -2.83 -4.96 -15.81
C HIS A 139 -4.36 -4.99 -15.81
N GLY A 140 -4.99 -3.94 -16.35
CA GLY A 140 -6.42 -3.72 -16.24
C GLY A 140 -6.81 -2.90 -15.01
N LYS A 141 -7.95 -2.21 -15.12
CA LYS A 141 -8.43 -1.25 -14.10
C LYS A 141 -8.76 -1.90 -12.75
N ASP A 142 -8.95 -3.21 -12.73
CA ASP A 142 -9.24 -3.96 -11.52
C ASP A 142 -8.08 -4.00 -10.52
N LEU A 143 -6.84 -3.76 -10.97
CA LEU A 143 -5.68 -3.57 -10.09
C LEU A 143 -5.92 -2.51 -9.00
N ARG A 144 -6.75 -1.51 -9.30
CA ARG A 144 -7.08 -0.40 -8.39
C ARG A 144 -8.00 -0.83 -7.25
N ARG A 145 -8.87 -1.81 -7.47
CA ARG A 145 -9.80 -2.31 -6.45
C ARG A 145 -9.05 -3.19 -5.45
N ALA A 146 -9.31 -3.01 -4.16
CA ALA A 146 -8.55 -3.69 -3.12
C ALA A 146 -9.40 -3.99 -1.89
N VAL A 147 -9.19 -5.19 -1.36
CA VAL A 147 -9.79 -5.69 -0.12
C VAL A 147 -8.76 -5.55 1.00
N GLY A 148 -9.23 -5.20 2.20
CA GLY A 148 -8.38 -5.13 3.38
C GLY A 148 -8.36 -6.40 4.19
N THR A 149 -7.22 -6.63 4.84
CA THR A 149 -7.04 -7.64 5.88
C THR A 149 -7.94 -7.33 7.08
N ASP A 150 -8.15 -8.30 7.96
CA ASP A 150 -8.89 -8.04 9.19
C ASP A 150 -8.10 -7.14 10.14
N PHE A 151 -6.77 -7.26 10.12
CA PHE A 151 -5.90 -6.34 10.84
C PHE A 151 -6.15 -4.87 10.45
N ALA A 152 -6.25 -4.57 9.15
CA ALA A 152 -6.51 -3.20 8.67
C ALA A 152 -7.88 -2.67 9.14
N LYS A 153 -8.88 -3.56 9.31
CA LYS A 153 -10.24 -3.22 9.78
C LYS A 153 -10.30 -3.00 11.30
N THR A 154 -9.37 -3.56 12.06
CA THR A 154 -9.28 -3.40 13.52
C THR A 154 -8.93 -1.95 13.89
N LYS A 155 -9.69 -1.38 14.84
CA LYS A 155 -9.46 -0.04 15.39
C LYS A 155 -8.15 0.03 16.18
N LYS A 156 -7.24 0.90 15.71
CA LYS A 156 -5.95 1.18 16.34
C LYS A 156 -6.05 2.24 17.44
N PRO A 157 -5.04 2.37 18.32
CA PRO A 157 -5.02 3.39 19.38
C PRO A 157 -5.15 4.82 18.89
N ASP A 158 -4.62 5.15 17.71
CA ASP A 158 -4.74 6.45 17.04
C ASP A 158 -6.13 6.69 16.41
N GLY A 159 -7.06 5.74 16.57
CA GLY A 159 -8.40 5.77 16.02
C GLY A 159 -8.52 5.34 14.55
N CYS A 160 -7.41 5.00 13.88
CA CYS A 160 -7.46 4.50 12.52
C CYS A 160 -8.11 3.12 12.44
N HIS A 161 -8.91 2.91 11.40
CA HIS A 161 -9.42 1.61 10.98
C HIS A 161 -10.04 1.71 9.62
N LEU A 162 -9.77 0.71 8.80
CA LEU A 162 -10.23 0.65 7.43
C LEU A 162 -11.75 0.64 7.39
N TYR A 163 -12.31 1.59 6.64
CA TYR A 163 -13.73 1.57 6.37
C TYR A 163 -13.99 0.70 5.13
N VAL A 164 -14.62 -0.46 5.36
CA VAL A 164 -15.14 -1.31 4.28
C VAL A 164 -16.48 -0.74 3.84
N TYR A 165 -16.60 -0.40 2.56
CA TYR A 165 -17.84 0.15 2.04
C TYR A 165 -18.87 -0.96 1.86
N ASP A 166 -19.67 -1.17 2.89
CA ASP A 166 -20.85 -2.01 2.80
C ASP A 166 -22.07 -1.15 2.47
N LYS A 167 -22.34 -1.04 1.17
CA LYS A 167 -23.61 -0.56 0.63
C LYS A 167 -23.95 -1.41 -0.59
N THR A 168 -25.24 -1.55 -0.84
CA THR A 168 -25.92 -2.31 -1.92
C THR A 168 -25.41 -2.13 -3.36
N ASN A 169 -24.36 -1.35 -3.61
CA ASN A 169 -23.75 -1.16 -4.91
C ASN A 169 -22.61 -2.17 -5.14
N LYS A 170 -22.90 -3.15 -6.00
CA LYS A 170 -22.02 -4.25 -6.42
C LYS A 170 -20.74 -3.82 -7.15
N ASP A 171 -20.68 -2.60 -7.69
CA ASP A 171 -19.45 -2.08 -8.33
C ASP A 171 -18.28 -1.92 -7.34
N ASN A 172 -18.59 -1.87 -6.04
CA ASN A 172 -17.59 -1.76 -4.96
C ASN A 172 -17.13 -3.12 -4.44
N TYR A 173 -17.54 -4.22 -5.05
CA TYR A 173 -17.18 -5.56 -4.62
C TYR A 173 -16.38 -6.28 -5.71
N ILE A 174 -15.52 -7.20 -5.27
CA ILE A 174 -14.82 -8.14 -6.13
C ILE A 174 -15.09 -9.57 -5.65
N ILE A 175 -15.04 -10.52 -6.59
CA ILE A 175 -15.18 -11.94 -6.29
C ILE A 175 -13.78 -12.53 -6.19
N ILE A 176 -13.46 -13.11 -5.04
CA ILE A 176 -12.23 -13.86 -4.81
C ILE A 176 -12.64 -15.28 -4.45
N ASN A 177 -12.24 -16.26 -5.26
CA ASN A 177 -12.56 -17.68 -5.05
C ASN A 177 -14.07 -17.97 -4.87
N GLY A 178 -14.94 -17.22 -5.57
CA GLY A 178 -16.39 -17.38 -5.50
C GLY A 178 -17.07 -16.65 -4.33
N GLU A 179 -16.30 -16.01 -3.44
CA GLU A 179 -16.81 -15.19 -2.35
C GLU A 179 -16.70 -13.70 -2.68
N GLU A 180 -17.71 -12.93 -2.25
CA GLU A 180 -17.82 -11.50 -2.54
C GLU A 180 -17.20 -10.67 -1.42
N PHE A 181 -16.28 -9.76 -1.78
CA PHE A 181 -15.57 -8.91 -0.84
C PHE A 181 -15.71 -7.43 -1.16
N GLY A 182 -16.05 -6.63 -0.16
CA GLY A 182 -16.13 -5.17 -0.27
C GLY A 182 -14.75 -4.54 -0.40
N CYS A 183 -14.58 -3.71 -1.42
CA CYS A 183 -13.37 -2.92 -1.61
C CYS A 183 -13.33 -1.72 -0.66
N SER A 184 -12.13 -1.22 -0.39
CA SER A 184 -11.90 -0.06 0.49
C SER A 184 -11.05 1.00 -0.19
N TRP A 185 -11.09 2.22 0.35
CA TRP A 185 -10.23 3.30 -0.09
C TRP A 185 -8.79 3.07 0.34
N TRP A 186 -7.82 3.48 -0.48
CA TRP A 186 -6.40 3.44 -0.13
C TRP A 186 -5.62 4.61 -0.72
N TRP A 187 -4.56 5.01 -0.02
CA TRP A 187 -3.77 6.20 -0.33
C TRP A 187 -2.85 6.05 -1.53
N LEU A 188 -2.62 7.14 -2.25
CA LEU A 188 -1.50 7.32 -3.19
C LEU A 188 -0.55 8.38 -2.61
N ARG A 189 0.74 8.33 -3.00
CA ARG A 189 1.73 9.31 -2.47
C ARG A 189 1.54 10.71 -3.02
N THR A 190 1.03 10.84 -4.26
CA THR A 190 0.87 12.13 -4.95
C THR A 190 -0.05 13.07 -4.17
N GLN A 191 0.42 14.30 -3.96
CA GLN A 191 -0.36 15.38 -3.33
C GLN A 191 -1.65 15.66 -4.12
N GLY A 192 -2.73 15.88 -3.38
CA GLY A 192 -4.06 16.15 -3.90
C GLY A 192 -4.21 17.56 -4.45
N ASN A 193 -5.45 17.98 -4.66
CA ASN A 193 -5.78 19.29 -5.23
C ASN A 193 -5.59 20.48 -4.26
N LYS A 194 -5.07 20.23 -3.06
CA LYS A 194 -4.63 21.22 -2.07
C LYS A 194 -3.43 20.64 -1.30
N PRO A 195 -2.56 21.48 -0.70
CA PRO A 195 -1.43 20.99 0.10
C PRO A 195 -1.83 20.16 1.33
N SER A 196 -3.07 20.32 1.82
CA SER A 196 -3.64 19.50 2.90
C SER A 196 -4.32 18.21 2.47
N ARG A 197 -4.14 17.80 1.21
CA ARG A 197 -4.83 16.67 0.60
C ARG A 197 -3.87 15.73 -0.12
N ALA A 198 -4.27 14.47 -0.23
CA ALA A 198 -3.58 13.44 -1.00
C ALA A 198 -4.53 12.78 -2.00
N PHE A 199 -3.95 12.20 -3.05
CA PHE A 199 -4.70 11.30 -3.92
C PHE A 199 -4.99 9.97 -3.23
N PHE A 200 -6.05 9.32 -3.70
CA PHE A 200 -6.47 8.03 -3.23
C PHE A 200 -7.22 7.27 -4.32
N ILE A 201 -7.34 5.97 -4.14
CA ILE A 201 -8.19 5.10 -4.94
C ILE A 201 -9.51 4.86 -4.20
N GLY A 202 -10.62 5.05 -4.91
CA GLY A 202 -11.96 4.75 -4.44
C GLY A 202 -12.30 3.27 -4.54
N THR A 203 -13.36 2.86 -3.86
CA THR A 203 -13.87 1.48 -3.78
C THR A 203 -14.20 0.86 -5.14
N SER A 204 -14.65 1.66 -6.11
CA SER A 204 -14.87 1.23 -7.50
C SER A 204 -13.66 1.43 -8.42
N GLY A 205 -12.47 1.70 -7.87
CA GLY A 205 -11.22 1.90 -8.62
C GLY A 205 -11.01 3.31 -9.18
N SER A 206 -11.82 4.30 -8.78
CA SER A 206 -11.66 5.69 -9.24
C SER A 206 -10.45 6.38 -8.59
N ILE A 207 -9.65 7.12 -9.37
CA ILE A 207 -8.56 7.95 -8.84
C ILE A 207 -9.11 9.33 -8.46
N ARG A 208 -8.95 9.74 -7.20
CA ARG A 208 -9.52 11.00 -6.66
C ARG A 208 -8.46 11.77 -5.88
N SER A 209 -8.60 13.11 -5.85
CA SER A 209 -7.55 14.04 -5.37
C SER A 209 -7.92 14.88 -4.15
N TYR A 210 -9.10 14.63 -3.55
CA TYR A 210 -9.69 15.56 -2.59
C TYR A 210 -9.68 15.07 -1.13
N ALA A 211 -8.98 13.98 -0.83
CA ALA A 211 -8.97 13.43 0.52
C ALA A 211 -8.06 14.24 1.43
N ASN A 212 -8.61 14.70 2.55
CA ASN A 212 -7.85 15.34 3.61
C ASN A 212 -6.85 14.34 4.20
N ASN A 213 -5.60 14.76 4.40
CA ASN A 213 -4.54 13.87 4.90
C ASN A 213 -4.75 13.33 6.32
N SER A 214 -5.71 13.87 7.07
CA SER A 214 -6.10 13.44 8.40
C SER A 214 -7.20 12.36 8.43
N ILE A 215 -7.66 11.86 7.27
CA ILE A 215 -8.66 10.79 7.19
C ILE A 215 -8.11 9.49 7.80
N SER A 216 -8.78 8.99 8.84
CA SER A 216 -8.37 7.80 9.61
C SER A 216 -8.95 6.49 9.09
N ARG A 217 -9.47 6.49 7.85
CA ARG A 217 -10.33 5.43 7.30
C ARG A 217 -9.80 4.78 6.02
N TYR A 218 -8.66 5.27 5.54
CA TYR A 218 -8.08 4.86 4.27
C TYR A 218 -6.93 3.90 4.52
N GLY A 219 -6.86 2.90 3.65
CA GLY A 219 -5.90 1.82 3.70
C GLY A 219 -4.53 2.18 3.16
N VAL A 220 -3.56 1.37 3.54
CA VAL A 220 -2.20 1.39 3.03
C VAL A 220 -1.97 0.14 2.18
N ARG A 221 -1.64 0.34 0.90
CA ARG A 221 -1.10 -0.71 0.02
C ARG A 221 0.35 -0.36 -0.32
N PRO A 222 1.33 -0.91 0.42
CA PRO A 222 2.73 -0.66 0.11
C PRO A 222 3.11 -1.25 -1.23
N ALA A 223 4.05 -0.58 -1.90
CA ALA A 223 4.77 -1.05 -3.06
C ALA A 223 6.28 -0.96 -2.77
N LEU A 224 7.06 -1.83 -3.40
CA LEU A 224 8.50 -1.83 -3.27
C LEU A 224 9.16 -2.48 -4.49
N LYS A 225 10.48 -2.33 -4.57
CA LYS A 225 11.31 -2.96 -5.60
C LYS A 225 12.29 -3.93 -4.97
N ILE A 226 12.33 -5.17 -5.46
CA ILE A 226 13.24 -6.22 -4.99
C ILE A 226 14.35 -6.41 -6.02
N ASN A 227 15.59 -6.40 -5.58
CA ASN A 227 16.75 -6.84 -6.36
C ASN A 227 16.82 -8.37 -6.37
N LEU A 228 16.93 -8.95 -7.55
CA LEU A 228 17.06 -10.40 -7.76
C LEU A 228 18.50 -10.84 -8.05
N GLN A 229 19.45 -9.90 -8.09
CA GLN A 229 20.87 -10.16 -8.34
C GLN A 229 21.64 -10.58 -7.11
#